data_AF-A0A5T2WP82-F1
#
_entry.id   AF-A0A5T2WP82-F1
#
_cell.length_a   1.000
_cell.length_b   1.000
_cell.length_c   1.000
_cell.angle_alpha   90.00
_cell.angle_beta   90.00
_cell.angle_gamma   90.00
#
_symmetry.space_group_name_H-M   'P 1'
#
loop_
_entity.id
_entity.type
_entity.pdbx_description
1 polymer ?
#
loop_
_entity_poly.entity_id
_entity_poly.type
_entity_poly.pdbx_seq_one_letter_code
_entity_poly.pdbx_strand_id
1 'polypeptide(L)'
;MIYDWYIQQHMQAATGLELDDEDFTWQFRGVASDHVNTYMLFEHEKLLVAMETMLDSLESDEATVTRCRQVLTLWITGLDTLARERNSAEILPRVHPHSSGQADQLLSGDIRPLQQCSEEDYLRLTGQTDLSENQRIPQKTFNATEKYWQRFEAWLGRQLRETTEHCFRQLSRFVENCNFEPRQLREYRGKYGVVKVGVMPQDIGEIDVMEFDPDYIISWVDKVADGVFTPLQFVANVYYRNGVQMASFRGDTEVEDISHLTAKDYGDVVGLAVEWVRDQFDEPASASRPVAQLPRLAA
;
A
#
# COMPACT_ATOMS: atom_id res chain seq x y z
N MET A 1 -0.01 -7.20 1.87
CA MET A 1 -0.97 -6.71 2.90
C MET A 1 -1.51 -5.35 2.47
N ILE A 2 -2.58 -4.82 3.09
CA ILE A 2 -3.17 -3.52 2.72
C ILE A 2 -2.16 -2.36 2.78
N TYR A 3 -1.22 -2.40 3.72
CA TYR A 3 -0.16 -1.40 3.86
C TYR A 3 0.79 -1.38 2.66
N ASP A 4 1.26 -2.58 2.26
CA ASP A 4 2.15 -2.76 1.11
C ASP A 4 1.50 -2.20 -0.15
N TRP A 5 0.24 -2.59 -0.35
CA TRP A 5 -0.55 -2.20 -1.48
C TRP A 5 -0.79 -0.68 -1.54
N TYR A 6 -1.13 -0.05 -0.40
CA TYR A 6 -1.31 1.40 -0.31
C TYR A 6 0.00 2.15 -0.66
N ILE A 7 1.14 1.70 -0.12
CA ILE A 7 2.46 2.29 -0.41
C ILE A 7 2.81 2.14 -1.90
N GLN A 8 2.62 0.94 -2.46
CA GLN A 8 2.87 0.66 -3.88
C GLN A 8 2.07 1.58 -4.80
N GLN A 9 0.77 1.73 -4.56
CA GLN A 9 -0.07 2.59 -5.39
C GLN A 9 0.35 4.07 -5.35
N HIS A 10 0.62 4.60 -4.15
CA HIS A 10 1.06 5.99 -4.03
C HIS A 10 2.42 6.22 -4.68
N MET A 11 3.35 5.26 -4.58
CA MET A 11 4.67 5.34 -5.22
C MET A 11 4.57 5.26 -6.74
N GLN A 12 3.76 4.34 -7.26
CA GLN A 12 3.49 4.22 -8.69
C GLN A 12 2.84 5.48 -9.25
N ALA A 13 1.85 6.06 -8.54
CA ALA A 13 1.20 7.29 -8.97
C ALA A 13 2.16 8.51 -8.97
N ALA A 14 3.04 8.62 -7.97
CA ALA A 14 3.92 9.79 -7.83
C ALA A 14 5.16 9.74 -8.73
N THR A 15 5.69 8.53 -8.99
CA THR A 15 6.98 8.35 -9.67
C THR A 15 6.93 7.47 -10.91
N GLY A 16 5.81 6.76 -11.13
CA GLY A 16 5.68 5.72 -12.16
C GLY A 16 6.38 4.40 -11.79
N LEU A 17 7.07 4.35 -10.65
CA LEU A 17 7.83 3.18 -10.23
C LEU A 17 6.92 2.16 -9.57
N GLU A 18 6.95 0.95 -10.10
CA GLU A 18 6.39 -0.23 -9.43
C GLU A 18 7.41 -0.69 -8.37
N LEU A 19 6.91 -0.95 -7.16
CA LEU A 19 7.72 -1.46 -6.05
C LEU A 19 7.35 -2.92 -5.80
N ASP A 20 8.37 -3.77 -5.72
CA ASP A 20 8.20 -5.11 -5.18
C ASP A 20 8.21 -5.09 -3.65
N ASP A 21 7.74 -6.17 -3.02
CA ASP A 21 7.68 -6.31 -1.56
C ASP A 21 9.08 -6.18 -0.89
N GLU A 22 10.16 -6.40 -1.64
CA GLU A 22 11.55 -6.27 -1.17
C GLU A 22 12.11 -4.84 -1.33
N ASP A 23 11.46 -3.98 -2.10
CA ASP A 23 11.94 -2.62 -2.41
C ASP A 23 11.65 -1.61 -1.30
N PHE A 24 10.91 -1.97 -0.25
CA PHE A 24 10.56 -1.06 0.83
C PHE A 24 10.32 -1.75 2.17
N THR A 25 10.41 -0.97 3.23
CA THR A 25 10.10 -1.40 4.59
C THR A 25 9.27 -0.35 5.29
N TRP A 26 8.39 -0.79 6.17
CA TRP A 26 7.59 0.10 6.99
C TRP A 26 7.39 -0.45 8.39
N GLN A 27 7.08 0.45 9.33
CA GLN A 27 6.73 0.11 10.70
C GLN A 27 5.77 1.15 11.28
N PHE A 28 4.69 0.71 11.93
CA PHE A 28 3.66 1.56 12.56
C PHE A 28 3.33 1.07 13.98
N ARG A 29 4.25 1.23 14.93
CA ARG A 29 4.07 0.80 16.34
C ARG A 29 3.83 1.94 17.33
N GLY A 30 3.72 3.18 16.85
CA GLY A 30 3.64 4.40 17.68
C GLY A 30 4.98 4.77 18.33
N VAL A 31 6.12 4.45 17.71
CA VAL A 31 7.46 4.71 18.26
C VAL A 31 8.32 5.53 17.30
N ALA A 32 9.38 6.15 17.83
CA ALA A 32 10.26 7.02 17.05
C ALA A 32 10.99 6.33 15.88
N SER A 33 11.07 4.99 15.87
CA SER A 33 11.66 4.20 14.78
C SER A 33 10.67 3.85 13.67
N ASP A 34 9.42 4.26 13.79
CA ASP A 34 8.41 4.03 12.77
C ASP A 34 8.73 4.84 11.51
N HIS A 35 8.49 4.22 10.36
CA HIS A 35 8.93 4.72 9.07
C HIS A 35 8.16 4.10 7.91
N VAL A 36 8.28 4.71 6.74
CA VAL A 36 8.08 4.10 5.42
C VAL A 36 9.29 4.50 4.60
N ASN A 37 10.15 3.54 4.26
CA ASN A 37 11.39 3.80 3.53
C ASN A 37 11.54 2.82 2.38
N THR A 38 11.99 3.30 1.23
CA THR A 38 12.39 2.47 0.10
C THR A 38 13.87 2.09 0.16
N TYR A 39 14.24 1.04 -0.55
CA TYR A 39 15.60 0.59 -0.76
C TYR A 39 15.81 0.36 -2.25
N MET A 40 16.33 1.38 -2.94
CA MET A 40 16.45 1.35 -4.39
C MET A 40 17.76 1.98 -4.87
N LEU A 41 18.42 1.27 -5.78
CA LEU A 41 19.40 1.84 -6.71
C LEU A 41 18.66 2.20 -8.00
N PHE A 42 18.72 3.48 -8.41
CA PHE A 42 18.04 3.92 -9.62
C PHE A 42 18.91 3.62 -10.84
N GLU A 43 18.83 2.37 -11.30
CA GLU A 43 19.43 1.92 -12.56
C GLU A 43 18.66 2.44 -13.77
N HIS A 44 19.23 2.28 -14.96
CA HIS A 44 18.73 2.82 -16.22
C HIS A 44 17.21 2.80 -16.38
N GLU A 45 16.56 1.64 -16.20
CA GLU A 45 15.13 1.47 -16.42
C GLU A 45 14.29 2.29 -15.43
N LYS A 46 14.62 2.23 -14.14
CA LYS A 46 13.94 3.01 -13.08
C LYS A 46 14.10 4.52 -13.33
N LEU A 47 15.29 4.97 -13.74
CA LEU A 47 15.51 6.39 -14.06
C LEU A 47 14.71 6.85 -15.28
N LEU A 48 14.60 6.03 -16.33
CA LEU A 48 13.81 6.37 -17.51
C LEU A 48 12.31 6.46 -17.18
N VAL A 49 11.78 5.51 -16.39
CA VAL A 49 10.39 5.55 -15.95
C VAL A 49 10.11 6.83 -15.14
N ALA A 50 10.93 7.10 -14.13
CA ALA A 50 10.80 8.31 -13.32
C ALA A 50 10.94 9.60 -14.16
N MET A 51 11.83 9.61 -15.15
CA MET A 51 11.99 10.72 -16.08
C MET A 51 10.73 10.95 -16.90
N GLU A 52 10.13 9.91 -17.50
CA GLU A 52 8.90 10.07 -18.28
C GLU A 52 7.75 10.55 -17.39
N THR A 53 7.57 9.99 -16.19
CA THR A 53 6.57 10.48 -15.22
C THR A 53 6.76 11.96 -14.91
N MET A 54 8.00 12.41 -14.67
CA MET A 54 8.29 13.83 -14.46
C MET A 54 7.87 14.65 -15.68
N LEU A 55 8.28 14.23 -16.88
CA LEU A 55 8.04 14.96 -18.12
C LEU A 55 6.56 15.06 -18.46
N ASP A 56 5.77 14.00 -18.24
CA ASP A 56 4.32 13.97 -18.47
C ASP A 56 3.58 14.91 -17.51
N SER A 57 4.13 15.16 -16.31
CA SER A 57 3.59 16.12 -15.35
C SER A 57 3.91 17.59 -15.68
N LEU A 58 4.78 17.86 -16.66
CA LEU A 58 5.17 19.23 -17.00
C LEU A 58 4.13 19.90 -17.91
N GLU A 59 3.61 21.04 -17.47
CA GLU A 59 2.87 21.96 -18.34
C GLU A 59 3.84 22.69 -19.29
N SER A 60 4.26 22.03 -20.37
CA SER A 60 5.22 22.57 -21.34
C SER A 60 4.92 22.11 -22.77
N ASP A 61 5.48 22.81 -23.76
CA ASP A 61 5.30 22.43 -25.17
C ASP A 61 6.10 21.17 -25.54
N GLU A 62 5.60 20.44 -26.55
CA GLU A 62 6.16 19.16 -26.99
C GLU A 62 7.64 19.25 -27.43
N ALA A 63 8.06 20.38 -27.99
CA ALA A 63 9.45 20.56 -28.43
C ALA A 63 10.39 20.72 -27.23
N THR A 64 9.96 21.44 -26.19
CA THR A 64 10.69 21.53 -24.91
C THR A 64 10.77 20.17 -24.22
N VAL A 65 9.66 19.43 -24.12
CA VAL A 65 9.63 18.10 -23.51
C VAL A 65 10.56 17.13 -24.24
N THR A 66 10.50 17.10 -25.58
CA THR A 66 11.37 16.25 -26.40
C THR A 66 12.85 16.57 -26.20
N ARG A 67 13.21 17.85 -26.06
CA ARG A 67 14.59 18.25 -25.77
C ARG A 67 15.04 17.81 -24.38
N CYS A 68 14.19 18.01 -23.36
CA CYS A 68 14.48 17.57 -22.00
C CYS A 68 14.68 16.05 -21.93
N ARG A 69 13.80 15.29 -22.59
CA ARG A 69 13.92 13.83 -22.74
C ARG A 69 15.27 13.44 -23.32
N GLN A 70 15.62 13.99 -24.49
CA GLN A 70 16.90 13.68 -25.14
C GLN A 70 18.11 13.92 -24.23
N VAL A 71 18.14 15.07 -23.54
CA VAL A 71 19.24 15.44 -22.65
C VAL A 71 19.31 14.51 -21.44
N LEU A 72 18.18 14.24 -20.78
CA LEU A 72 18.12 13.40 -19.59
C LEU A 72 18.44 11.94 -19.93
N THR A 73 18.00 11.42 -21.08
CA THR A 73 18.38 10.09 -21.56
C THR A 73 19.91 9.96 -21.68
N LEU A 74 20.61 10.97 -22.21
CA LEU A 74 22.08 10.94 -22.28
C LEU A 74 22.73 10.90 -20.90
N TRP A 75 22.21 11.67 -19.93
CA TRP A 75 22.68 11.60 -18.55
C TRP A 75 22.47 10.22 -17.95
N ILE A 76 21.26 9.67 -18.08
CA ILE A 76 20.88 8.36 -17.53
C ILE A 76 21.76 7.26 -18.13
N THR A 77 21.83 7.17 -19.47
CA THR A 77 22.66 6.17 -20.16
C THR A 77 24.14 6.30 -19.82
N GLY A 78 24.67 7.53 -19.78
CA GLY A 78 26.06 7.79 -19.45
C GLY A 78 26.45 7.39 -18.03
N LEU A 79 25.63 7.78 -17.04
CA LEU A 79 25.89 7.49 -15.64
C LEU A 79 25.72 6.00 -15.34
N ASP A 80 24.68 5.37 -15.88
CA ASP A 80 24.42 3.94 -15.69
C ASP A 80 25.51 3.06 -16.31
N THR A 81 25.93 3.36 -17.55
CA THR A 81 27.05 2.65 -18.18
C THR A 81 28.34 2.81 -17.37
N LEU A 82 28.60 4.03 -16.88
CA LEU A 82 29.78 4.32 -16.07
C LEU A 82 29.73 3.61 -14.70
N ALA A 83 28.55 3.54 -14.08
CA ALA A 83 28.33 2.83 -12.82
C ALA A 83 28.61 1.34 -12.96
N ARG A 84 28.14 0.70 -14.06
CA ARG A 84 28.42 -0.70 -14.37
C ARG A 84 29.90 -0.95 -14.61
N GLU A 85 30.55 -0.13 -15.43
CA GLU A 85 31.97 -0.29 -15.74
C GLU A 85 32.87 -0.14 -14.51
N ARG A 86 32.53 0.78 -13.61
CA ARG A 86 33.29 1.02 -12.38
C ARG A 86 32.84 0.15 -11.22
N ASN A 87 31.76 -0.61 -11.38
CA ASN A 87 31.09 -1.35 -10.32
C ASN A 87 30.86 -0.47 -9.07
N SER A 88 30.29 0.72 -9.27
CA SER A 88 30.08 1.72 -8.21
C SER A 88 28.67 2.28 -8.22
N ALA A 89 27.92 1.93 -7.18
CA ALA A 89 26.57 2.45 -6.92
C ALA A 89 26.55 3.93 -6.53
N GLU A 90 27.69 4.54 -6.21
CA GLU A 90 27.76 5.96 -5.83
C GLU A 90 27.54 6.90 -7.01
N ILE A 91 27.71 6.41 -8.24
CA ILE A 91 27.50 7.18 -9.48
C ILE A 91 26.02 7.41 -9.75
N LEU A 92 25.16 6.52 -9.27
CA LEU A 92 23.71 6.58 -9.47
C LEU A 92 22.99 7.14 -8.24
N PRO A 93 21.83 7.81 -8.46
CA PRO A 93 20.93 8.13 -7.37
C PRO A 93 20.49 6.86 -6.65
N ARG A 94 20.31 6.93 -5.33
CA ARG A 94 19.84 5.79 -4.53
C ARG A 94 19.14 6.23 -3.25
N VAL A 95 18.26 5.38 -2.74
CA VAL A 95 17.67 5.51 -1.40
C VAL A 95 18.07 4.29 -0.58
N HIS A 96 18.38 4.51 0.70
CA HIS A 96 18.67 3.44 1.64
C HIS A 96 18.04 3.75 3.01
N PRO A 97 17.44 2.76 3.71
CA PRO A 97 16.96 2.92 5.07
C PRO A 97 17.97 3.50 6.09
N HIS A 98 19.28 3.23 5.96
CA HIS A 98 20.28 3.78 6.89
C HIS A 98 20.49 5.29 6.74
N SER A 99 20.20 5.83 5.56
CA SER A 99 20.30 7.27 5.28
C SER A 99 18.95 7.96 5.38
N SER A 100 17.86 7.19 5.40
CA SER A 100 16.50 7.68 5.50
C SER A 100 16.06 7.68 6.97
N GLY A 101 15.25 8.67 7.35
CA GLY A 101 14.69 8.76 8.69
C GLY A 101 13.38 7.99 8.77
N GLN A 102 12.30 8.73 9.02
CA GLN A 102 10.93 8.21 8.96
C GLN A 102 10.39 8.12 7.51
N ALA A 103 11.03 8.82 6.59
CA ALA A 103 10.68 8.92 5.18
C ALA A 103 11.97 9.00 4.34
N ASP A 104 11.82 8.77 3.04
CA ASP A 104 12.94 8.63 2.12
C ASP A 104 13.83 9.87 2.05
N GLN A 105 15.14 9.60 1.94
CA GLN A 105 16.13 10.59 1.55
C GLN A 105 16.95 10.08 0.36
N LEU A 106 16.80 10.76 -0.78
CA LEU A 106 17.60 10.49 -1.97
C LEU A 106 19.06 10.90 -1.74
N LEU A 107 19.97 9.95 -1.93
CA LEU A 107 21.39 10.18 -2.07
C LEU A 107 21.70 10.44 -3.55
N SER A 108 22.17 11.64 -3.86
CA SER A 108 22.53 12.02 -5.23
C SER A 108 23.68 11.17 -5.79
N GLY A 109 23.64 10.93 -7.10
CA GLY A 109 24.72 10.26 -7.82
C GLY A 109 25.93 11.18 -8.06
N ASP A 110 27.15 10.63 -8.04
CA ASP A 110 28.35 11.38 -8.43
C ASP A 110 28.48 11.48 -9.95
N ILE A 111 28.08 12.63 -10.49
CA ILE A 111 28.13 12.90 -11.93
C ILE A 111 29.50 13.35 -12.45
N ARG A 112 30.42 13.75 -11.57
CA ARG A 112 31.71 14.35 -11.96
C ARG A 112 32.55 13.43 -12.85
N PRO A 113 32.62 12.11 -12.59
CA PRO A 113 33.33 11.18 -13.46
C PRO A 113 32.88 11.22 -14.93
N LEU A 114 31.58 11.38 -15.20
CA LEU A 114 31.06 11.50 -16.56
C LEU A 114 31.40 12.86 -17.18
N GLN A 115 31.34 13.94 -16.38
CA GLN A 115 31.67 15.29 -16.86
C GLN A 115 33.15 15.48 -17.20
N GLN A 116 34.04 14.70 -16.57
CA GLN A 116 35.49 14.86 -16.64
C GLN A 116 36.19 13.84 -17.56
N CYS A 117 35.45 12.90 -18.16
CA CYS A 117 36.04 11.91 -19.06
C CYS A 117 36.50 12.55 -20.39
N SER A 118 37.15 11.79 -21.27
CA SER A 118 37.49 12.30 -22.61
C SER A 118 36.23 12.39 -23.49
N GLU A 119 36.27 13.17 -24.57
CA GLU A 119 35.16 13.22 -25.54
C GLU A 119 34.87 11.82 -26.12
N GLU A 120 35.91 11.02 -26.39
CA GLU A 120 35.78 9.65 -26.88
C GLU A 120 35.07 8.75 -25.85
N ASP A 121 35.49 8.81 -24.59
CA ASP A 121 34.85 8.05 -23.51
C ASP A 121 33.40 8.49 -23.29
N TYR A 122 33.13 9.79 -23.31
CA TYR A 122 31.79 10.33 -23.17
C TYR A 122 30.86 9.82 -24.28
N LEU A 123 31.29 9.90 -25.55
CA LEU A 123 30.49 9.42 -26.68
C LEU A 123 30.20 7.91 -26.56
N ARG A 124 31.18 7.13 -26.09
CA ARG A 124 31.00 5.70 -25.83
C ARG A 124 30.01 5.43 -24.69
N LEU A 125 30.20 6.08 -23.54
CA LEU A 125 29.36 5.91 -22.35
C LEU A 125 27.91 6.32 -22.60
N THR A 126 27.69 7.33 -23.45
CA THR A 126 26.36 7.83 -23.78
C THR A 126 25.74 7.19 -25.03
N GLY A 127 26.40 6.19 -25.63
CA GLY A 127 25.88 5.46 -26.79
C GLY A 127 25.85 6.29 -28.09
N GLN A 128 26.66 7.34 -28.20
CA GLN A 128 26.68 8.26 -29.35
C GLN A 128 27.76 7.92 -30.40
N THR A 129 28.58 6.88 -30.18
CA THR A 129 29.69 6.50 -31.07
C THR A 129 29.25 6.24 -32.51
N ASP A 130 28.10 5.60 -32.70
CA ASP A 130 27.60 5.21 -34.04
C ASP A 130 26.81 6.33 -34.73
N LEU A 131 26.54 7.44 -34.04
CA LEU A 131 25.84 8.59 -34.61
C LEU A 131 26.75 9.38 -35.53
N SER A 132 26.15 10.03 -36.54
CA SER A 132 26.86 11.00 -37.38
C SER A 132 27.22 12.27 -36.59
N GLU A 133 28.31 12.97 -36.96
CA GLU A 133 28.83 14.12 -36.20
C GLU A 133 27.80 15.23 -35.95
N ASN A 134 26.89 15.46 -36.90
CA ASN A 134 25.80 16.43 -36.78
C ASN A 134 24.65 16.00 -35.84
N GLN A 135 24.60 14.73 -35.44
CA GLN A 135 23.62 14.18 -34.51
C GLN A 135 24.17 14.03 -33.09
N ARG A 136 25.50 14.06 -32.92
CA ARG A 136 26.16 13.97 -31.61
C ARG A 136 26.01 15.26 -30.83
N ILE A 137 25.83 15.15 -29.53
CA ILE A 137 25.93 16.27 -28.58
C ILE A 137 27.33 16.23 -27.99
N PRO A 138 28.23 17.19 -28.30
CA PRO A 138 29.59 17.17 -27.76
C PRO A 138 29.63 17.27 -26.25
N GLN A 139 30.66 16.72 -25.61
CA GLN A 139 30.79 16.69 -24.14
C GLN A 139 30.69 18.09 -23.51
N LYS A 140 31.34 19.08 -24.14
CA LYS A 140 31.28 20.48 -23.68
C LYS A 140 29.84 21.03 -23.64
N THR A 141 29.03 20.68 -24.64
CA THR A 141 27.62 21.09 -24.73
C THR A 141 26.79 20.32 -23.71
N PHE A 142 27.04 19.01 -23.58
CA PHE A 142 26.39 18.15 -22.57
C PHE A 142 26.64 18.65 -21.14
N ASN A 143 27.87 19.02 -20.79
CA ASN A 143 28.19 19.55 -19.46
C ASN A 143 27.40 20.83 -19.12
N ALA A 144 27.07 21.67 -20.12
CA ALA A 144 26.21 22.84 -19.92
C ALA A 144 24.74 22.50 -19.59
N THR A 145 24.36 21.22 -19.69
CA THR A 145 23.03 20.71 -19.36
C THR A 145 22.92 20.12 -17.95
N GLU A 146 23.96 20.20 -17.12
CA GLU A 146 23.94 19.69 -15.73
C GLU A 146 22.70 20.13 -14.93
N LYS A 147 22.24 21.37 -15.14
CA LYS A 147 21.03 21.89 -14.50
C LYS A 147 19.75 21.06 -14.77
N TYR A 148 19.68 20.34 -15.89
CA TYR A 148 18.55 19.47 -16.21
C TYR A 148 18.59 18.24 -15.31
N TRP A 149 19.77 17.61 -15.19
CA TRP A 149 19.99 16.49 -14.28
C TRP A 149 19.71 16.86 -12.83
N GLN A 150 20.27 17.97 -12.34
CA GLN A 150 20.04 18.45 -10.97
C GLN A 150 18.55 18.69 -10.67
N ARG A 151 17.79 19.21 -11.65
CA ARG A 151 16.34 19.41 -11.49
C ARG A 151 15.58 18.09 -11.45
N PHE A 152 15.98 17.13 -12.27
CA PHE A 152 15.41 15.79 -12.26
C PHE A 152 15.68 15.08 -10.93
N GLU A 153 16.93 15.05 -10.44
CA GLU A 153 17.23 14.47 -9.13
C GLU A 153 16.49 15.18 -7.98
N ALA A 154 16.40 16.52 -8.03
CA ALA A 154 15.66 17.27 -7.02
C ALA A 154 14.15 16.99 -7.05
N TRP A 155 13.58 16.79 -8.25
CA TRP A 155 12.19 16.35 -8.40
C TRP A 155 12.00 14.94 -7.85
N LEU A 156 12.86 13.99 -8.24
CA LEU A 156 12.79 12.60 -7.79
C LEU A 156 12.89 12.51 -6.27
N GLY A 157 13.90 13.16 -5.68
CA GLY A 157 14.09 13.17 -4.23
C GLY A 157 12.92 13.82 -3.48
N ARG A 158 12.25 14.80 -4.07
CA ARG A 158 11.03 15.38 -3.52
C ARG A 158 9.87 14.40 -3.57
N GLN A 159 9.59 13.80 -4.73
CA GLN A 159 8.49 12.85 -4.89
C GLN A 159 8.61 11.67 -3.94
N LEU A 160 9.80 11.07 -3.84
CA LEU A 160 10.06 9.95 -2.93
C LEU A 160 9.77 10.34 -1.47
N ARG A 161 10.33 11.47 -1.03
CA ARG A 161 10.15 11.95 0.34
C ARG A 161 8.69 12.30 0.65
N GLU A 162 8.04 13.10 -0.19
CA GLU A 162 6.67 13.55 0.05
C GLU A 162 5.70 12.38 0.03
N THR A 163 5.91 11.42 -0.87
CA THR A 163 5.07 10.21 -0.97
C THR A 163 5.25 9.31 0.25
N THR A 164 6.49 8.99 0.63
CA THR A 164 6.73 8.15 1.81
C THR A 164 6.30 8.84 3.11
N GLU A 165 6.48 10.16 3.23
CA GLU A 165 5.99 10.93 4.38
C GLU A 165 4.45 10.95 4.44
N HIS A 166 3.78 11.06 3.28
CA HIS A 166 2.32 10.94 3.21
C HIS A 166 1.85 9.56 3.66
N CYS A 167 2.39 8.49 3.06
CA CYS A 167 2.06 7.11 3.42
C CYS A 167 2.30 6.84 4.90
N PHE A 168 3.44 7.30 5.43
CA PHE A 168 3.74 7.18 6.85
C PHE A 168 2.65 7.81 7.73
N ARG A 169 2.29 9.08 7.46
CA ARG A 169 1.29 9.80 8.25
C ARG A 169 -0.09 9.14 8.16
N GLN A 170 -0.52 8.75 6.96
CA GLN A 170 -1.83 8.15 6.76
C GLN A 170 -1.93 6.77 7.40
N LEU A 171 -0.94 5.91 7.15
CA LEU A 171 -0.93 4.56 7.69
C LEU A 171 -0.74 4.53 9.22
N SER A 172 0.02 5.46 9.80
CA SER A 172 0.07 5.62 11.25
C SER A 172 -1.30 5.91 11.85
N ARG A 173 -2.05 6.88 11.29
CA ARG A 173 -3.41 7.22 11.75
C ARG A 173 -4.39 6.08 11.52
N PHE A 174 -4.29 5.43 10.37
CA PHE A 174 -5.08 4.25 10.03
C PHE A 174 -4.91 3.15 11.09
N VAL A 175 -3.66 2.82 11.45
CA VAL A 175 -3.36 1.81 12.48
C VAL A 175 -3.88 2.24 13.84
N GLU A 176 -3.72 3.51 14.21
CA GLU A 176 -4.27 4.06 15.45
C GLU A 176 -5.80 3.91 15.52
N ASN A 177 -6.51 4.23 14.43
CA ASN A 177 -7.97 4.17 14.39
C ASN A 177 -8.51 2.74 14.29
N CYS A 178 -7.76 1.82 13.70
CA CYS A 178 -8.11 0.39 13.67
C CYS A 178 -7.85 -0.33 14.99
N ASN A 179 -7.00 0.21 15.87
CA ASN A 179 -6.56 -0.46 17.08
C ASN A 179 -7.29 0.07 18.33
N PHE A 180 -8.07 -0.79 18.97
CA PHE A 180 -8.76 -0.48 20.21
C PHE A 180 -8.95 -1.73 21.07
N GLU A 181 -9.16 -1.52 22.37
CA GLU A 181 -9.35 -2.63 23.31
C GLU A 181 -10.69 -3.35 23.07
N PRO A 182 -10.69 -4.68 22.86
CA PRO A 182 -11.91 -5.47 22.79
C PRO A 182 -12.76 -5.28 24.04
N ARG A 183 -14.08 -5.10 23.86
CA ARG A 183 -14.99 -4.89 24.99
C ARG A 183 -16.33 -5.58 24.81
N GLN A 184 -16.92 -6.02 25.91
CA GLN A 184 -18.30 -6.52 25.93
C GLN A 184 -19.27 -5.34 25.88
N LEU A 185 -20.22 -5.38 24.96
CA LEU A 185 -21.25 -4.36 24.80
C LEU A 185 -22.52 -4.72 25.56
N ARG A 186 -22.95 -5.99 25.46
CA ARG A 186 -24.22 -6.42 26.02
C ARG A 186 -24.25 -7.90 26.35
N GLU A 187 -25.14 -8.26 27.26
CA GLU A 187 -25.44 -9.64 27.59
C GLU A 187 -26.96 -9.86 27.54
N TYR A 188 -27.37 -10.91 26.85
CA TYR A 188 -28.75 -11.37 26.78
C TYR A 188 -28.87 -12.69 27.53
N ARG A 189 -29.72 -12.72 28.56
CA ARG A 189 -29.96 -13.93 29.37
C ARG A 189 -31.22 -14.63 28.85
N GLY A 190 -31.07 -15.90 28.49
CA GLY A 190 -32.16 -16.76 28.06
C GLY A 190 -32.37 -17.95 28.98
N LYS A 191 -33.37 -18.78 28.66
CA LYS A 191 -33.60 -20.04 29.38
C LYS A 191 -32.37 -20.93 29.26
N TYR A 192 -31.76 -21.13 28.10
CA TYR A 192 -30.70 -22.14 27.93
C TYR A 192 -29.28 -21.67 28.25
N GLY A 193 -29.09 -20.38 28.53
CA GLY A 193 -27.78 -19.80 28.74
C GLY A 193 -27.76 -18.30 28.50
N VAL A 194 -26.62 -17.78 28.06
CA VAL A 194 -26.44 -16.34 27.77
C VAL A 194 -25.79 -16.14 26.41
N VAL A 195 -26.19 -15.06 25.72
CA VAL A 195 -25.49 -14.55 24.54
C VAL A 195 -24.74 -13.30 24.96
N LYS A 196 -23.42 -13.30 24.80
CA LYS A 196 -22.57 -12.13 25.06
C LYS A 196 -22.17 -11.50 23.74
N VAL A 197 -22.41 -10.21 23.61
CA VAL A 197 -22.04 -9.42 22.44
C VAL A 197 -20.85 -8.57 22.81
N GLY A 198 -19.79 -8.70 22.03
CA GLY A 198 -18.59 -7.88 22.13
C GLY A 198 -18.24 -7.24 20.81
N VAL A 199 -17.27 -6.35 20.89
CA VAL A 199 -16.61 -5.71 19.75
C VAL A 199 -15.11 -5.88 19.90
N MET A 200 -14.43 -6.07 18.78
CA MET A 200 -12.98 -6.18 18.69
C MET A 200 -12.50 -5.55 17.37
N PRO A 201 -11.21 -5.19 17.27
CA PRO A 201 -10.61 -4.75 16.01
C PRO A 201 -10.88 -5.76 14.88
N GLN A 202 -11.13 -5.26 13.67
CA GLN A 202 -11.14 -6.11 12.48
C GLN A 202 -9.72 -6.61 12.20
N ASP A 203 -9.60 -7.84 11.70
CA ASP A 203 -8.32 -8.34 11.23
C ASP A 203 -8.00 -7.75 9.85
N ILE A 204 -7.34 -6.59 9.85
CA ILE A 204 -6.93 -5.88 8.64
C ILE A 204 -5.97 -6.74 7.79
N GLY A 205 -5.24 -7.69 8.39
CA GLY A 205 -4.35 -8.59 7.68
C GLY A 205 -5.07 -9.63 6.84
N GLU A 206 -6.33 -9.93 7.14
CA GLU A 206 -7.17 -10.88 6.41
C GLU A 206 -7.98 -10.23 5.27
N ILE A 207 -7.91 -8.91 5.10
CA ILE A 207 -8.58 -8.21 3.99
C ILE A 207 -7.89 -8.58 2.67
N ASP A 208 -8.63 -9.26 1.79
CA ASP A 208 -8.19 -9.56 0.42
C ASP A 208 -8.33 -8.31 -0.46
N VAL A 209 -7.26 -7.51 -0.49
CA VAL A 209 -7.21 -6.28 -1.30
C VAL A 209 -7.41 -6.53 -2.80
N MET A 210 -7.16 -7.75 -3.28
CA MET A 210 -7.31 -8.08 -4.70
C MET A 210 -8.77 -8.24 -5.14
N GLU A 211 -9.70 -8.37 -4.19
CA GLU A 211 -11.15 -8.42 -4.49
C GLU A 211 -11.73 -7.04 -4.84
N PHE A 212 -11.02 -5.96 -4.48
CA PHE A 212 -11.52 -4.60 -4.57
C PHE A 212 -10.85 -3.79 -5.69
N ASP A 213 -11.55 -2.76 -6.12
CA ASP A 213 -10.98 -1.74 -7.00
C ASP A 213 -9.85 -0.99 -6.26
N PRO A 214 -8.71 -0.70 -6.92
CA PRO A 214 -7.65 0.09 -6.32
C PRO A 214 -8.12 1.40 -5.67
N ASP A 215 -8.88 2.21 -6.39
CA ASP A 215 -9.31 3.52 -5.91
C ASP A 215 -10.24 3.39 -4.70
N TYR A 216 -10.96 2.27 -4.60
CA TYR A 216 -11.77 1.96 -3.43
C TYR A 216 -10.90 1.73 -2.18
N ILE A 217 -9.86 0.90 -2.27
CA ILE A 217 -8.99 0.60 -1.12
C ILE A 217 -8.24 1.85 -0.65
N ILE A 218 -7.70 2.66 -1.58
CA ILE A 218 -7.05 3.93 -1.22
C ILE A 218 -8.04 4.84 -0.49
N SER A 219 -9.23 5.05 -1.07
CA SER A 219 -10.25 5.91 -0.45
C SER A 219 -10.72 5.37 0.90
N TRP A 220 -10.78 4.05 1.06
CA TRP A 220 -11.19 3.40 2.30
C TRP A 220 -10.14 3.61 3.40
N VAL A 221 -8.86 3.38 3.10
CA VAL A 221 -7.75 3.64 4.04
C VAL A 221 -7.75 5.10 4.47
N ASP A 222 -7.89 6.04 3.52
CA ASP A 222 -7.92 7.47 3.81
C ASP A 222 -9.09 7.85 4.72
N LYS A 223 -10.29 7.33 4.47
CA LYS A 223 -11.47 7.60 5.32
C LYS A 223 -11.30 7.07 6.73
N VAL A 224 -10.70 5.91 6.90
CA VAL A 224 -10.39 5.35 8.22
C VAL A 224 -9.32 6.18 8.91
N ALA A 225 -8.24 6.56 8.20
CA ALA A 225 -7.17 7.41 8.74
C ALA A 225 -7.68 8.80 9.16
N ASP A 226 -8.62 9.37 8.41
CA ASP A 226 -9.28 10.65 8.71
C ASP A 226 -10.36 10.52 9.80
N GLY A 227 -10.65 9.31 10.27
CA GLY A 227 -11.61 9.05 11.35
C GLY A 227 -13.06 9.22 10.92
N VAL A 228 -13.37 9.04 9.64
CA VAL A 228 -14.75 9.07 9.11
C VAL A 228 -15.56 7.89 9.64
N PHE A 229 -14.92 6.72 9.76
CA PHE A 229 -15.47 5.54 10.41
C PHE A 229 -14.34 4.66 10.97
N THR A 230 -14.69 3.72 11.84
CA THR A 230 -13.81 2.70 12.38
C THR A 230 -14.25 1.32 11.89
N PRO A 231 -13.37 0.58 11.19
CA PRO A 231 -13.63 -0.81 10.87
C PRO A 231 -13.49 -1.67 12.12
N LEU A 232 -14.46 -2.55 12.36
CA LEU A 232 -14.46 -3.42 13.53
C LEU A 232 -15.20 -4.72 13.26
N GLN A 233 -15.02 -5.67 14.17
CA GLN A 233 -15.75 -6.93 14.17
C GLN A 233 -16.64 -7.04 15.41
N PHE A 234 -17.94 -7.24 15.18
CA PHE A 234 -18.85 -7.66 16.23
C PHE A 234 -18.79 -9.16 16.42
N VAL A 235 -18.86 -9.60 17.68
CA VAL A 235 -18.83 -11.02 18.03
C VAL A 235 -19.98 -11.33 18.99
N ALA A 236 -20.86 -12.25 18.60
CA ALA A 236 -21.87 -12.84 19.49
C ALA A 236 -21.44 -14.26 19.89
N ASN A 237 -21.10 -14.42 21.16
CA ASN A 237 -20.72 -15.70 21.75
C ASN A 237 -21.90 -16.27 22.54
N VAL A 238 -22.31 -17.50 22.20
CA VAL A 238 -23.39 -18.22 22.87
C VAL A 238 -22.78 -19.14 23.94
N TYR A 239 -23.19 -18.97 25.18
CA TYR A 239 -22.76 -19.80 26.31
C TYR A 239 -23.94 -20.57 26.88
N TYR A 240 -23.76 -21.86 27.15
CA TYR A 240 -24.74 -22.65 27.89
C TYR A 240 -24.74 -22.27 29.38
N ARG A 241 -25.77 -22.67 30.15
CA ARG A 241 -25.90 -22.34 31.59
C ARG A 241 -24.68 -22.70 32.45
N ASN A 242 -23.93 -23.73 32.05
CA ASN A 242 -22.72 -24.15 32.74
C ASN A 242 -21.47 -23.33 32.37
N GLY A 243 -21.60 -22.31 31.53
CA GLY A 243 -20.52 -21.43 31.09
C GLY A 243 -19.73 -21.93 29.88
N VAL A 244 -20.06 -23.08 29.30
CA VAL A 244 -19.40 -23.59 28.08
C VAL A 244 -19.82 -22.73 26.88
N GLN A 245 -18.84 -22.26 26.11
CA GLN A 245 -19.10 -21.60 24.82
C GLN A 245 -19.55 -22.65 23.80
N MET A 246 -20.74 -22.46 23.26
CA MET A 246 -21.38 -23.38 22.32
C MET A 246 -21.18 -22.96 20.86
N ALA A 247 -21.19 -21.65 20.60
CA ALA A 247 -21.05 -21.09 19.26
C ALA A 247 -20.50 -19.65 19.32
N SER A 248 -19.91 -19.19 18.22
CA SER A 248 -19.41 -17.83 18.02
C SER A 248 -19.81 -17.36 16.63
N PHE A 249 -20.39 -16.18 16.54
CA PHE A 249 -20.79 -15.53 15.30
C PHE A 249 -20.04 -14.22 15.20
N ARG A 250 -19.49 -13.92 14.03
CA ARG A 250 -18.68 -12.74 13.76
C ARG A 250 -19.27 -11.97 12.59
N GLY A 251 -19.16 -10.66 12.60
CA GLY A 251 -19.55 -9.81 11.49
C GLY A 251 -18.71 -8.54 11.47
N ASP A 252 -18.06 -8.30 10.34
CA ASP A 252 -17.30 -7.09 10.09
C ASP A 252 -18.24 -5.93 9.76
N THR A 253 -17.95 -4.74 10.25
CA THR A 253 -18.74 -3.56 9.98
C THR A 253 -17.90 -2.29 10.08
N GLU A 254 -18.44 -1.21 9.55
CA GLU A 254 -17.89 0.14 9.61
C GLU A 254 -18.83 0.99 10.45
N VAL A 255 -18.31 1.62 11.51
CA VAL A 255 -19.12 2.47 12.40
C VAL A 255 -18.56 3.89 12.46
N GLU A 256 -19.43 4.88 12.44
CA GLU A 256 -19.03 6.29 12.55
C GLU A 256 -18.53 6.64 13.97
N ASP A 257 -19.10 6.02 15.01
CA ASP A 257 -18.75 6.30 16.41
C ASP A 257 -18.68 5.02 17.24
N ILE A 258 -17.44 4.53 17.41
CA ILE A 258 -17.14 3.36 18.24
C ILE A 258 -17.48 3.53 19.73
N SER A 259 -17.61 4.77 20.22
CA SER A 259 -17.98 5.04 21.61
C SER A 259 -19.48 4.86 21.84
N HIS A 260 -20.31 5.10 20.83
CA HIS A 260 -21.78 5.12 20.93
C HIS A 260 -22.47 4.02 20.10
N LEU A 261 -21.98 2.80 20.20
CA LEU A 261 -22.54 1.63 19.52
C LEU A 261 -23.97 1.30 20.01
N THR A 262 -24.85 1.02 19.06
CA THR A 262 -26.27 0.73 19.26
C THR A 262 -26.61 -0.71 18.88
N ALA A 263 -27.82 -1.16 19.24
CA ALA A 263 -28.33 -2.47 18.85
C ALA A 263 -28.53 -2.65 17.34
N LYS A 264 -28.58 -1.55 16.56
CA LYS A 264 -28.66 -1.63 15.11
C LYS A 264 -27.34 -2.15 14.53
N ASP A 265 -26.21 -1.76 15.13
CA ASP A 265 -24.88 -2.02 14.58
C ASP A 265 -24.49 -3.50 14.72
N TYR A 266 -24.80 -4.12 15.87
CA TYR A 266 -24.52 -5.54 16.12
C TYR A 266 -25.73 -6.47 15.91
N GLY A 267 -26.84 -5.93 15.40
CA GLY A 267 -28.12 -6.61 15.31
C GLY A 267 -28.06 -7.92 14.51
N ASP A 268 -27.35 -7.91 13.39
CA ASP A 268 -27.22 -9.06 12.49
C ASP A 268 -26.51 -10.24 13.17
N VAL A 269 -25.40 -9.98 13.83
CA VAL A 269 -24.63 -11.02 14.55
C VAL A 269 -25.42 -11.60 15.72
N VAL A 270 -26.20 -10.77 16.42
CA VAL A 270 -27.13 -11.24 17.46
C VAL A 270 -28.28 -12.05 16.85
N GLY A 271 -28.81 -11.63 15.71
CA GLY A 271 -29.85 -12.33 14.97
C GLY A 271 -29.42 -13.76 14.64
N LEU A 272 -28.25 -13.91 14.03
CA LEU A 272 -27.65 -15.22 13.73
C LEU A 272 -27.48 -16.09 14.98
N ALA A 273 -27.00 -15.51 16.08
CA ALA A 273 -26.86 -16.24 17.34
C ALA A 273 -28.21 -16.70 17.92
N VAL A 274 -29.24 -15.86 17.85
CA VAL A 274 -30.60 -16.16 18.33
C VAL A 274 -31.27 -17.22 17.46
N GLU A 275 -31.15 -17.12 16.14
CA GLU A 275 -31.64 -18.12 15.19
C GLU A 275 -30.99 -19.48 15.45
N TRP A 276 -29.67 -19.50 15.60
CA TRP A 276 -28.95 -20.72 15.96
C TRP A 276 -29.43 -21.33 17.28
N VAL A 277 -29.66 -20.52 18.33
CA VAL A 277 -30.20 -21.01 19.60
C VAL A 277 -31.58 -21.64 19.42
N ARG A 278 -32.46 -21.04 18.61
CA ARG A 278 -33.78 -21.61 18.31
C ARG A 278 -33.62 -22.95 17.61
N ASP A 279 -32.79 -23.04 16.59
CA ASP A 279 -32.56 -24.28 15.85
C ASP A 279 -32.01 -25.42 16.71
N GLN A 280 -31.19 -25.09 17.73
CA GLN A 280 -30.61 -26.10 18.62
C GLN A 280 -31.55 -26.57 19.73
N PHE A 281 -32.43 -25.70 20.25
CA PHE A 281 -33.17 -25.96 21.49
C PHE A 281 -34.68 -25.92 21.37
N ASP A 282 -35.22 -25.29 20.33
CA ASP A 282 -36.63 -25.39 20.00
C ASP A 282 -36.79 -26.60 19.06
N GLU A 283 -37.61 -27.57 19.46
CA GLU A 283 -37.88 -28.74 18.61
C GLU A 283 -38.37 -28.26 17.23
N PRO A 284 -37.97 -28.88 16.11
CA PRO A 284 -38.73 -28.72 14.87
C PRO A 284 -40.12 -29.19 15.21
N ALA A 285 -41.10 -28.27 15.22
CA ALA A 285 -42.48 -28.55 15.60
C ALA A 285 -42.87 -29.87 14.93
N SER A 286 -42.95 -30.92 15.76
CA SER A 286 -43.03 -32.27 15.26
C SER A 286 -44.26 -32.34 14.38
N ALA A 287 -44.00 -32.55 13.09
CA ALA A 287 -45.00 -32.87 12.11
C ALA A 287 -45.68 -34.16 12.56
N SER A 288 -46.75 -34.03 13.34
CA SER A 288 -47.79 -35.03 13.49
C SER A 288 -48.61 -35.04 12.20
N ARG A 289 -47.96 -35.36 11.08
CA ARG A 289 -48.66 -35.82 9.88
C ARG A 289 -48.97 -37.30 10.10
N PRO A 290 -50.25 -37.72 10.07
CA PRO A 290 -50.56 -39.13 10.13
C PRO A 290 -49.88 -39.83 8.96
N VAL A 291 -49.15 -40.90 9.27
CA VAL A 291 -48.50 -41.76 8.29
C VAL A 291 -49.59 -42.31 7.36
N ALA A 292 -49.71 -41.72 6.17
CA ALA A 292 -50.45 -42.35 5.08
C ALA A 292 -49.61 -43.56 4.65
N GLN A 293 -50.05 -44.76 5.05
CA GLN A 293 -49.60 -46.01 4.47
C GLN A 293 -49.85 -45.96 2.97
N LEU A 294 -48.79 -46.04 2.16
CA LEU A 294 -48.87 -46.36 0.74
C LEU A 294 -48.21 -47.73 0.51
N PRO A 295 -48.74 -48.54 -0.43
CA PRO A 295 -48.61 -49.98 -0.41
C PRO A 295 -47.23 -50.42 -0.89
N ARG A 296 -46.74 -51.55 -0.35
CA ARG A 296 -45.63 -52.30 -0.94
C ARG A 296 -45.99 -52.67 -2.38
N LEU A 297 -45.15 -52.25 -3.32
CA LEU A 297 -45.03 -52.94 -4.61
C LEU A 297 -43.83 -53.89 -4.53
N ALA A 298 -44.11 -55.11 -5.01
CA ALA A 298 -43.32 -56.32 -4.85
C ALA A 298 -42.03 -56.33 -5.70
N ALA A 299 -41.27 -57.40 -5.47
CA ALA A 299 -39.98 -57.77 -6.05
C ALA A 299 -39.82 -57.59 -7.57
#